data_AF-A0A645DZL1-F1
#
_entry.id   AF-A0A645DZL1-F1
#
_cell.length_a   1.000
_cell.length_b   1.000
_cell.length_c   1.000
_cell.angle_alpha   90.00
_cell.angle_beta   90.00
_cell.angle_gamma   90.00
#
_symmetry.space_group_name_H-M   'P 1'
#
loop_
_entity.id
_entity.type
_entity.pdbx_description
1 polymer ?
#
loop_
_entity_poly.entity_id
_entity_poly.type
_entity_poly.pdbx_seq_one_letter_code
_entity_poly.pdbx_strand_id
1 'polypeptide(L)' 'MLSQLVKLENWHGTLTGFKAVNGLNGHVTERGDGYEVLIRGLDIDQLVKLSGLIKQL' A
#
# COMPACT_ATOMS: atom_id res chain seq x y z
N MET A 1 4.11 9.38 18.65
CA MET A 1 4.91 9.83 17.50
C MET A 1 4.93 8.69 16.49
N LEU A 2 4.22 8.83 15.37
CA LEU A 2 3.95 7.77 14.39
C LEU A 2 4.50 8.15 13.00
N SER A 3 5.61 8.90 12.98
CA SER A 3 6.12 9.58 11.78
C SER A 3 7.30 8.88 11.10
N GLN A 4 7.50 7.57 11.29
CA GLN A 4 8.64 6.86 10.69
C GLN A 4 8.30 5.59 9.91
N LEU A 5 7.04 5.17 9.78
CA LEU A 5 6.76 3.94 9.03
C LEU A 5 6.67 4.16 7.51
N VAL A 6 6.19 5.31 7.05
CA VAL A 6 6.06 5.62 5.61
C VAL A 6 6.15 7.13 5.39
N LYS A 7 7.00 7.57 4.46
CA LYS A 7 7.09 8.98 4.04
C LYS A 7 5.86 9.29 3.16
N LEU A 8 4.97 10.14 3.66
CA LEU A 8 3.75 10.55 2.97
C LEU A 8 4.11 11.54 1.85
N GLU A 9 4.11 11.07 0.60
CA GLU A 9 4.30 11.91 -0.59
C GLU A 9 3.00 11.91 -1.41
N ASN A 10 2.51 13.13 -1.72
CA ASN A 10 1.27 13.36 -2.45
C ASN A 10 1.52 13.09 -3.95
N TRP A 11 0.85 12.07 -4.51
CA TRP A 11 0.90 11.73 -5.93
C TRP A 11 -0.52 11.90 -6.50
N HIS A 12 -0.67 12.59 -7.64
CA HIS A 12 -1.94 12.85 -8.35
C HIS A 12 -3.12 11.89 -8.01
N GLY A 13 -4.09 12.38 -7.22
CA GLY A 13 -5.31 11.64 -6.88
C GLY A 13 -5.16 10.49 -5.87
N THR A 14 -3.96 10.30 -5.30
CA THR A 14 -3.66 9.32 -4.25
C THR A 14 -3.55 10.04 -2.90
N LEU A 15 -4.11 9.44 -1.85
CA LEU A 15 -3.92 9.87 -0.47
C LEU A 15 -2.44 9.81 -0.07
N THR A 16 -1.74 8.76 -0.50
CA THR A 16 -0.29 8.62 -0.31
C THR A 16 0.29 7.55 -1.22
N GLY A 17 1.48 7.81 -1.75
CA GLY A 17 2.37 6.77 -2.29
C GLY A 17 3.23 6.13 -1.20
N PHE A 18 3.80 4.96 -1.48
CA PHE A 18 4.88 4.39 -0.69
C PHE A 18 5.91 3.68 -1.58
N LYS A 19 7.16 3.67 -1.11
CA LYS A 19 8.26 2.90 -1.69
C LYS A 19 9.01 2.22 -0.55
N ALA A 20 8.91 0.91 -0.48
CA ALA A 20 9.55 0.10 0.54
C ALA A 20 10.98 -0.28 0.14
N VAL A 21 11.80 -0.56 1.16
CA VAL A 21 13.24 -0.88 1.00
C VAL A 21 13.45 -2.17 0.20
N ASN A 22 12.50 -3.10 0.26
CA ASN A 22 12.52 -4.37 -0.47
C ASN A 22 12.08 -4.24 -1.95
N GLY A 23 11.98 -3.02 -2.49
CA GLY A 23 11.63 -2.76 -3.88
C GLY A 23 10.12 -2.68 -4.16
N LEU A 24 9.27 -2.96 -3.17
CA LEU A 24 7.83 -2.77 -3.30
C LEU A 24 7.50 -1.28 -3.42
N ASN A 25 6.53 -0.96 -4.24
CA ASN A 25 5.98 0.38 -4.28
C ASN A 25 4.47 0.33 -4.49
N GLY A 26 3.81 1.43 -4.19
CA GLY A 26 2.37 1.43 -4.22
C GLY A 26 1.79 2.78 -3.89
N HIS A 27 0.48 2.82 -3.84
CA HIS A 27 -0.26 3.98 -3.38
C HIS A 27 -1.62 3.59 -2.86
N VAL A 28 -2.20 4.49 -2.08
CA VAL A 28 -3.58 4.42 -1.62
C VAL A 28 -4.35 5.56 -2.26
N THR A 29 -5.48 5.26 -2.89
CA THR A 29 -6.42 6.28 -3.40
C THR A 29 -7.74 6.15 -2.66
N GLU A 30 -8.33 7.27 -2.26
CA GLU A 30 -9.73 7.31 -1.86
C GLU A 30 -10.60 7.42 -3.12
N ARG A 31 -11.63 6.59 -3.23
CA ARG A 31 -12.59 6.63 -4.33
C ARG A 31 -13.99 6.38 -3.80
N GLY A 32 -14.89 7.33 -4.05
CA GLY A 32 -16.32 7.20 -3.77
C GLY A 32 -16.59 6.85 -2.31
N ASP A 33 -16.98 5.59 -2.09
CA ASP A 33 -17.34 5.01 -0.79
C ASP A 33 -16.21 4.16 -0.15
N GLY A 34 -14.99 4.20 -0.67
CA GLY A 34 -13.90 3.37 -0.14
C GLY A 34 -12.48 3.79 -0.48
N TYR A 35 -11.55 2.88 -0.17
CA TYR A 35 -10.12 3.02 -0.41
C TYR A 35 -9.64 1.91 -1.34
N GLU A 36 -8.87 2.29 -2.36
CA GLU A 36 -8.12 1.35 -3.18
C GLU A 36 -6.65 1.38 -2.77
N VAL A 37 -6.05 0.20 -2.59
CA VAL A 37 -4.62 0.04 -2.31
C VAL A 37 -3.99 -0.69 -3.49
N LEU A 38 -3.05 -0.02 -4.17
CA LEU A 38 -2.24 -0.63 -5.21
C LEU A 38 -0.84 -0.95 -4.67
N ILE A 39 -0.43 -2.20 -4.79
CA ILE A 39 0.91 -2.67 -4.41
C ILE A 39 1.54 -3.34 -5.63
N ARG A 40 2.73 -2.90 -6.02
CA ARG A 40 3.49 -3.41 -7.17
C ARG A 40 4.82 -3.98 -6.70
N GLY A 41 5.31 -4.95 -7.47
CA GLY A 41 6.59 -5.64 -7.21
C GLY A 41 6.48 -6.81 -6.24
N LEU A 42 5.26 -7.25 -5.91
CA LEU A 42 5.04 -8.40 -5.05
C LEU A 42 5.51 -9.69 -5.73
N ASP A 43 6.22 -10.53 -4.96
CA ASP A 43 6.39 -11.93 -5.30
C ASP A 43 5.14 -12.76 -4.89
N ILE A 44 5.09 -14.02 -5.34
CA ILE A 44 3.95 -14.92 -5.09
C ILE A 44 3.74 -15.15 -3.59
N ASP A 45 4.82 -15.33 -2.82
CA ASP A 45 4.73 -15.59 -1.39
C ASP A 45 4.19 -14.38 -0.63
N GLN A 46 4.63 -13.17 -1.00
CA GLN A 46 4.13 -11.91 -0.46
C GLN A 46 2.67 -11.66 -0.80
N LEU A 47 2.24 -12.00 -2.02
CA LEU A 47 0.85 -11.92 -2.46
C LEU A 47 -0.05 -12.87 -1.65
N VAL A 48 0.38 -14.12 -1.44
CA VAL A 48 -0.35 -15.10 -0.61
C VAL A 48 -0.48 -14.61 0.82
N LYS A 49 0.60 -14.07 1.41
CA LYS A 49 0.58 -13.51 2.78
C LYS A 49 -0.39 -12.34 2.90
N LEU A 50 -0.33 -11.38 1.98
CA LEU A 50 -1.26 -10.24 1.95
C LEU A 50 -2.71 -10.70 1.83
N SER A 51 -2.98 -11.66 0.95
CA SER A 51 -4.33 -12.21 0.75
C SER A 51 -4.84 -12.91 2.03
N GLY A 52 -3.94 -13.62 2.74
CA GLY A 52 -4.26 -14.25 4.02
C GLY A 52 -4.57 -13.24 5.12
N LEU A 53 -3.82 -12.13 5.20
CA LEU A 53 -4.09 -11.04 6.14
C LEU A 53 -5.44 -10.38 5.87
N ILE A 54 -5.75 -10.06 4.60
CA ILE A 54 -7.03 -9.44 4.22
C ILE A 54 -8.20 -10.36 4.60
N LYS A 55 -8.06 -11.68 4.43
CA LYS A 55 -9.11 -12.64 4.82
C LYS A 55 -9.39 -12.66 6.33
N GLN A 56 -8.43 -12.23 7.16
CA GLN A 56 -8.54 -12.23 8.63
C GLN A 56 -9.01 -10.89 9.21
N LEU A 57 -9.09 -9.84 8.38
CA LEU A 57 -9.71 -8.56 8.74
C LEU A 57 -11.24 -8.70 8.74
#